data_AF-A0A399GC21-F1
#
_entry.id   AF-A0A399GC21-F1
#
_cell.length_a   1.000
_cell.length_b   1.000
_cell.length_c   1.000
_cell.angle_alpha   90.00
_cell.angle_beta   90.00
_cell.angle_gamma   90.00
#
_symmetry.space_group_name_H-M   'P 1'
#
loop_
_entity.id
_entity.type
_entity.pdbx_description
1 polymer ?
#
loop_
_entity_poly.entity_id
_entity_poly.type
_entity_poly.pdbx_seq_one_letter_code
_entity_poly.pdbx_strand_id
1 'polypeptide(L)'
;MQTKRRHRYLEELFQLLRDLPEEEAGELLARIRAGMDPKDIVDTVRHGNMLVQFASTMESSRDSESTEADGGIGSSGGGRSGSVDKSGDSQEQRKDSDLLPMQSS
;
A
#
# COMPACT_ATOMS: atom_id res chain seq x y z
N MET A 1 6.80 17.39 -34.32
CA MET A 1 6.13 16.16 -33.82
C MET A 1 6.20 15.99 -32.29
N GLN A 2 7.20 16.54 -31.57
CA GLN A 2 7.35 16.37 -30.11
C GLN A 2 6.32 17.11 -29.24
N THR A 3 5.91 18.32 -29.63
CA THR A 3 4.99 19.16 -28.84
C THR A 3 3.63 18.53 -28.62
N LYS A 4 3.09 17.83 -29.64
CA LYS A 4 1.81 17.12 -29.55
C LYS A 4 1.83 15.96 -28.56
N ARG A 5 2.94 15.22 -28.48
CA ARG A 5 3.11 14.12 -27.51
C ARG A 5 3.24 14.64 -26.09
N ARG A 6 4.06 15.69 -25.90
CA ARG A 6 4.21 16.36 -24.60
C ARG A 6 2.87 16.92 -24.09
N HIS A 7 2.06 17.48 -24.98
CA HIS A 7 0.73 17.99 -24.63
C HIS A 7 -0.18 16.88 -24.08
N ARG A 8 -0.22 15.72 -24.73
CA ARG A 8 -1.01 14.56 -24.27
C ARG A 8 -0.63 14.11 -22.86
N TYR A 9 0.67 14.01 -22.54
CA TYR A 9 1.11 13.61 -21.21
C TYR A 9 0.74 14.64 -20.14
N LEU A 10 0.71 15.93 -20.48
CA LEU A 10 0.27 16.97 -19.57
C LEU A 10 -1.24 16.91 -19.30
N GLU A 11 -2.05 16.63 -20.32
CA GLU A 11 -3.49 16.41 -20.16
C GLU A 11 -3.77 15.19 -19.27
N GLU A 12 -3.07 14.08 -19.51
CA GLU A 12 -3.21 12.85 -18.72
C GLU A 12 -2.74 13.05 -17.27
N LEU A 13 -1.62 13.77 -17.07
CA LEU A 13 -1.16 14.13 -15.73
C LEU A 13 -2.15 15.04 -15.00
N PHE A 14 -2.75 16.00 -15.70
CA PHE A 14 -3.77 16.87 -15.11
C PHE A 14 -5.02 16.08 -14.71
N GLN A 15 -5.43 15.13 -15.55
CA GLN A 15 -6.55 14.23 -15.28
C GLN A 15 -6.27 13.38 -14.04
N LEU A 16 -5.06 12.81 -13.92
CA LEU A 16 -4.63 12.06 -12.74
C LEU A 16 -4.67 12.93 -11.47
N LEU A 17 -4.08 14.13 -11.52
CA LEU A 17 -4.09 15.06 -10.37
C LEU A 17 -5.50 15.45 -9.92
N ARG A 18 -6.48 15.44 -10.83
CA ARG A 18 -7.87 15.78 -10.54
C ARG A 18 -8.65 14.63 -9.90
N ASP A 19 -8.40 13.41 -10.35
CA ASP A 19 -9.20 12.24 -9.98
C ASP A 19 -8.60 11.49 -8.77
N LEU A 20 -7.32 11.72 -8.44
CA LEU A 20 -6.63 11.10 -7.31
C LEU A 20 -6.92 11.80 -5.97
N PRO A 21 -6.87 11.06 -4.85
CA PRO A 21 -7.00 11.64 -3.51
C PRO A 21 -5.85 12.61 -3.20
N GLU A 22 -6.08 13.51 -2.25
CA GLU A 22 -5.16 14.63 -1.95
C GLU A 22 -3.74 14.17 -1.60
N GLU A 23 -3.60 13.07 -0.86
CA GLU A 23 -2.31 12.49 -0.50
C GLU A 23 -1.50 12.08 -1.75
N GLU A 24 -2.12 11.29 -2.64
CA GLU A 24 -1.50 10.81 -3.88
C GLU A 24 -1.22 11.94 -4.87
N ALA A 25 -2.14 12.92 -4.97
CA ALA A 25 -1.94 14.13 -5.76
C ALA A 25 -0.76 14.96 -5.22
N GLY A 26 -0.62 15.05 -3.90
CA GLY A 26 0.51 15.70 -3.24
C GLY A 26 1.85 15.08 -3.61
N GLU A 27 1.93 13.74 -3.63
CA GLU A 27 3.14 13.03 -4.08
C GLU A 27 3.46 13.30 -5.56
N LEU A 28 2.45 13.29 -6.43
CA LEU A 28 2.62 13.61 -7.84
C LEU A 28 3.15 15.04 -8.04
N LEU A 29 2.60 16.01 -7.31
CA LEU A 29 3.08 17.38 -7.32
C LEU A 29 4.52 17.50 -6.80
N ALA A 30 4.90 16.71 -5.78
CA ALA A 30 6.29 16.66 -5.30
C ALA A 30 7.25 16.14 -6.39
N ARG A 31 6.86 15.10 -7.13
CA ARG A 31 7.64 14.58 -8.28
C ARG A 31 7.78 15.63 -9.39
N ILE A 32 6.72 16.36 -9.70
CA ILE A 32 6.77 17.49 -10.66
C ILE A 32 7.73 18.57 -10.18
N ARG A 33 7.67 18.95 -8.89
CA ARG A 33 8.57 19.96 -8.29
C ARG A 33 10.04 19.51 -8.29
N ALA A 34 10.29 18.21 -8.17
CA ALA A 34 11.61 17.62 -8.31
C ALA A 34 12.13 17.60 -9.76
N GLY A 35 11.32 18.02 -10.74
CA GLY A 35 11.69 18.11 -12.14
C GLY A 35 11.53 16.81 -12.93
N MET A 36 10.79 15.83 -12.39
CA MET A 36 10.51 14.58 -13.10
C MET A 36 9.64 14.85 -14.35
N ASP A 37 9.92 14.17 -15.46
CA ASP A 37 9.18 14.41 -16.70
C ASP A 37 7.73 13.91 -16.56
N PRO A 38 6.72 14.68 -17.02
CA PRO A 38 5.33 14.27 -17.01
C PRO A 38 5.07 12.88 -17.61
N LYS A 39 5.80 12.51 -18.65
CA LYS A 39 5.70 11.18 -19.27
C LYS A 39 6.07 10.10 -18.26
N ASP A 40 7.19 10.25 -17.57
CA ASP A 40 7.71 9.23 -16.65
C ASP A 40 6.81 9.11 -15.41
N ILE A 41 6.22 10.23 -14.98
CA ILE A 41 5.20 10.23 -13.93
C ILE A 41 3.98 9.41 -14.36
N VAL A 42 3.40 9.71 -15.53
CA VAL A 42 2.22 9.01 -16.06
C VAL A 42 2.51 7.53 -16.26
N ASP A 43 3.66 7.19 -16.84
CA ASP A 43 4.07 5.80 -17.06
C ASP A 43 4.20 5.05 -15.72
N THR A 44 4.81 5.67 -14.70
CA THR A 44 4.95 5.06 -13.37
C THR A 44 3.59 4.74 -12.74
N VAL A 45 2.64 5.67 -12.80
CA VAL A 45 1.29 5.47 -12.27
C VAL A 45 0.56 4.35 -13.02
N ARG A 46 0.67 4.32 -14.36
CA ARG A 46 0.05 3.26 -15.18
C ARG A 46 0.64 1.89 -14.89
N HIS A 47 1.96 1.78 -14.77
CA HIS A 47 2.63 0.54 -14.42
C HIS A 47 2.26 0.06 -13.02
N GLY A 48 2.20 0.97 -12.04
CA GLY A 48 1.74 0.67 -10.68
C GLY A 48 0.32 0.12 -10.66
N ASN A 49 -0.60 0.75 -11.38
CA ASN A 49 -1.99 0.30 -11.45
C ASN A 49 -2.12 -1.09 -12.10
N MET A 50 -1.35 -1.37 -13.16
CA MET A 50 -1.31 -2.71 -13.76
C MET A 50 -0.78 -3.76 -12.76
N LEU A 51 0.26 -3.45 -12.00
CA LEU A 51 0.83 -4.38 -11.01
C LEU A 51 -0.21 -4.77 -9.94
N VAL A 52 -0.98 -3.79 -9.44
CA VAL A 52 -2.06 -4.04 -8.47
C VAL A 52 -3.13 -4.95 -9.07
N GLN A 53 -3.56 -4.70 -10.30
CA GLN A 53 -4.56 -5.54 -10.98
C GLN A 53 -4.08 -6.98 -11.17
N PHE A 54 -2.82 -7.18 -11.53
CA PHE A 54 -2.23 -8.52 -11.63
C PHE A 54 -2.18 -9.23 -10.27
N ALA A 55 -1.82 -8.51 -9.20
CA ALA A 55 -1.81 -9.08 -7.85
C ALA A 55 -3.23 -9.52 -7.41
N SER A 56 -4.24 -8.69 -7.62
CA SER A 56 -5.64 -9.02 -7.29
C SER A 56 -6.16 -10.22 -8.10
N THR A 57 -5.76 -10.35 -9.36
CA THR A 57 -6.17 -11.49 -10.22
C THR A 57 -5.55 -12.80 -9.74
N MET A 58 -4.27 -12.77 -9.30
CA MET A 58 -3.58 -13.94 -8.78
C MET A 58 -4.15 -14.41 -7.43
N GLU A 59 -4.57 -13.48 -6.57
CA GLU A 59 -5.23 -13.81 -5.31
C GLU A 59 -6.59 -14.47 -5.54
N SER A 60 -7.42 -13.91 -6.44
CA SER A 60 -8.74 -14.44 -6.81
C SER A 60 -8.71 -15.87 -7.38
N SER A 61 -7.57 -16.31 -7.91
CA SER A 61 -7.43 -17.64 -8.53
C SER A 61 -7.09 -18.74 -7.52
N ARG A 62 -6.85 -18.43 -6.23
CA ARG A 62 -6.47 -19.41 -5.20
C ARG A 62 -7.64 -19.96 -4.39
N ASP A 63 -8.83 -19.36 -4.48
CA ASP A 63 -10.02 -19.79 -3.71
C ASP A 63 -10.96 -20.74 -4.48
N SER A 64 -10.58 -21.16 -5.70
CA SER A 64 -11.39 -22.07 -6.53
C SER A 64 -10.81 -23.48 -6.60
N GLU A 65 -10.44 -24.08 -5.46
CA GLU A 65 -10.25 -25.53 -5.36
C GLU A 65 -10.60 -26.00 -3.94
N SER A 66 -11.90 -26.06 -3.63
CA SER A 66 -12.42 -26.87 -2.54
C SER A 66 -13.59 -27.71 -3.07
N THR A 67 -13.20 -28.84 -3.65
CA THR A 67 -13.94 -30.09 -3.87
C THR A 67 -15.41 -30.14 -3.43
N GLU A 68 -16.29 -30.19 -4.42
CA GLU A 68 -17.65 -30.72 -4.28
C GLU A 68 -17.57 -32.23 -4.01
N ALA A 69 -17.91 -32.66 -2.80
CA ALA A 69 -18.28 -34.05 -2.51
C ALA A 69 -19.36 -34.07 -1.44
N ASP A 70 -20.60 -33.92 -1.91
CA ASP A 70 -21.82 -34.64 -1.53
C ASP A 70 -21.93 -35.18 -0.08
N GLY A 71 -22.95 -34.66 0.62
CA GLY A 71 -23.69 -35.40 1.65
C GLY A 71 -23.45 -34.97 3.11
N GLY A 72 -24.51 -34.50 3.78
CA GLY A 72 -24.59 -34.60 5.25
C GLY A 72 -25.27 -33.44 5.96
N ILE A 73 -26.52 -33.67 6.34
CA ILE A 73 -27.36 -32.88 7.24
C ILE A 73 -26.66 -32.67 8.59
N GLY A 74 -26.66 -31.44 9.15
CA GLY A 74 -26.09 -31.21 10.49
C GLY A 74 -26.39 -29.85 11.13
N SER A 75 -27.51 -29.80 11.85
CA SER A 75 -27.82 -29.03 13.06
C SER A 75 -27.15 -27.69 13.38
N SER A 76 -28.04 -26.72 13.63
CA SER A 76 -27.92 -25.60 14.56
C SER A 76 -27.04 -25.86 15.80
N GLY A 77 -26.14 -24.92 16.09
CA GLY A 77 -25.43 -24.86 17.36
C GLY A 77 -24.87 -23.47 17.61
N GLY A 78 -25.59 -22.67 18.40
CA GLY A 78 -25.07 -21.40 18.91
C GLY A 78 -23.91 -21.64 19.88
N GLY A 79 -22.85 -20.83 19.73
CA GLY A 79 -21.71 -20.82 20.63
C GLY A 79 -21.33 -19.38 20.96
N ARG A 80 -21.95 -18.82 21.99
CA ARG A 80 -21.37 -17.70 22.74
C ARG A 80 -20.22 -18.26 23.55
N SER A 81 -19.03 -17.69 23.44
CA SER A 81 -17.98 -17.87 24.43
C SER A 81 -17.14 -16.61 24.48
N GLY A 82 -17.38 -15.80 25.51
CA GLY A 82 -16.40 -14.83 25.97
C GLY A 82 -15.33 -15.55 26.78
N SER A 83 -14.08 -15.11 26.61
CA SER A 83 -13.10 -15.13 27.68
C SER A 83 -12.38 -13.79 27.65
N VAL A 84 -12.40 -13.12 28.79
CA VAL A 84 -11.63 -11.92 29.09
C VAL A 84 -10.46 -12.43 29.88
N ASP A 85 -9.24 -12.35 29.35
CA ASP A 85 -8.04 -12.51 30.17
C ASP A 85 -6.99 -11.46 29.84
N LYS A 86 -6.60 -10.85 30.94
CA LYS A 86 -5.84 -9.62 31.18
C LYS A 86 -4.37 -10.01 31.44
N SER A 87 -3.42 -9.18 31.00
CA SER A 87 -2.05 -8.92 31.54
C SER A 87 -1.14 -8.60 30.33
N GLY A 88 -0.45 -7.47 30.22
CA GLY A 88 0.28 -6.75 31.26
C GLY A 88 1.75 -7.16 31.18
N ASP A 89 2.53 -6.52 30.29
CA ASP A 89 3.98 -6.45 30.48
C ASP A 89 4.50 -5.09 29.97
N SER A 90 4.76 -4.23 30.94
CA SER A 90 5.60 -3.06 30.79
C SER A 90 7.04 -3.49 31.04
N GLN A 91 7.89 -3.50 30.01
CA GLN A 91 9.33 -3.38 30.22
C GLN A 91 9.84 -2.05 29.67
N GLU A 92 9.70 -1.06 30.54
CA GLU A 92 10.59 0.08 30.64
C GLU A 92 11.97 -0.46 31.06
N GLN A 93 12.95 -0.46 30.16
CA GLN A 93 14.36 -0.42 30.55
C GLN A 93 15.00 0.80 29.92
N ARG A 94 14.85 1.90 30.65
CA ARG A 94 15.82 2.97 30.71
C ARG A 94 17.22 2.39 30.95
N LYS A 95 18.18 2.82 30.13
CA LYS A 95 19.60 2.85 30.46
C LYS A 95 20.24 4.02 29.72
N ASP A 96 19.73 5.19 30.02
CA ASP A 96 20.53 6.39 30.21
C ASP A 96 21.64 6.11 31.24
N SER A 97 22.85 5.89 30.76
CA SER A 97 24.10 6.18 31.48
C SER A 97 25.31 5.92 30.59
N ASP A 98 25.91 7.02 30.13
CA ASP A 98 27.35 7.27 30.10
C ASP A 98 28.29 6.31 29.35
N LEU A 99 28.93 6.83 28.29
CA LEU A 99 30.39 6.92 28.19
C LEU A 99 30.80 7.47 26.80
N LEU A 100 30.92 8.79 26.69
CA LEU A 100 31.82 9.39 25.71
C LEU A 100 33.24 9.31 26.27
N PRO A 101 34.20 8.62 25.62
CA PRO A 101 35.59 8.86 25.92
C PRO A 101 36.01 10.22 25.33
N MET A 102 36.29 11.17 26.23
CA MET A 102 37.24 12.26 25.98
C MET A 102 38.59 11.69 25.55
N GLN A 103 39.36 12.45 24.76
CA GLN A 103 40.81 12.77 24.84
C GLN A 103 41.19 13.25 23.42
N SER A 104 41.39 14.55 23.14
CA SER A 104 42.54 15.39 23.48
C SER A 104 43.88 14.83 23.00
N SER A 105 44.31 15.25 21.80
CA SER A 105 45.66 15.76 21.48
C SER A 105 45.64 16.43 20.11
#